data_AF-A0A2C6CF75-F1
#
_entry.id   AF-A0A2C6CF75-F1
#
_cell.length_a   1.000
_cell.length_b   1.000
_cell.length_c   1.000
_cell.angle_alpha   90.00
_cell.angle_beta   90.00
_cell.angle_gamma   90.00
#
_symmetry.space_group_name_H-M   'P 1'
#
loop_
_entity.id
_entity.type
_entity.pdbx_description
1 polymer ?
#
loop_
_entity_poly.entity_id
_entity_poly.type
_entity_poly.pdbx_seq_one_letter_code
_entity_poly.pdbx_strand_id
1 'polypeptide(L)'
;MYTQMIFVMLIISVMMVVILISLLKRKNWECFYIEDEILYIPSLFVKKISLSDIRNIEFKTFRSRGSYSGKIIVNLKNAKVIKRYFQTSKMAFFVSEQMVLAEIEKITPTLKKYYIPYTIN
;
A
#
# COMPACT_ATOMS: atom_id res chain seq x y z
N MET A 1 28.99 -29.79 -0.53
CA MET A 1 27.76 -29.62 -1.33
C MET A 1 26.51 -29.58 -0.45
N TYR A 2 26.30 -30.56 0.43
CA TYR A 2 25.13 -30.60 1.33
C TYR A 2 25.00 -29.41 2.30
N THR A 3 26.09 -28.98 2.92
CA THR A 3 26.09 -27.83 3.84
C THR A 3 25.69 -26.52 3.16
N GLN A 4 26.12 -26.29 1.91
CA GLN A 4 25.67 -25.13 1.14
C GLN A 4 24.20 -25.23 0.74
N MET A 5 23.72 -26.43 0.40
CA MET A 5 22.31 -26.66 0.08
C MET A 5 21.39 -26.42 1.29
N ILE A 6 21.81 -26.89 2.47
CA ILE A 6 21.12 -26.64 3.75
C ILE A 6 21.11 -25.14 4.06
N PHE A 7 22.22 -24.44 3.85
CA PHE A 7 22.30 -23.01 4.10
C PHE A 7 21.34 -22.20 3.20
N VAL A 8 21.26 -22.56 1.92
CA VAL A 8 20.31 -21.94 0.97
C VAL A 8 18.86 -22.20 1.39
N MET A 9 18.51 -23.43 1.77
CA MET A 9 17.16 -23.75 2.26
C MET A 9 16.80 -22.97 3.52
N LEU A 10 17.76 -22.76 4.42
CA LEU A 10 17.56 -22.00 5.66
C LEU A 10 17.30 -20.51 5.37
N ILE A 11 18.00 -19.93 4.38
CA ILE A 11 17.72 -18.55 3.94
C ILE A 11 16.32 -18.43 3.34
N ILE A 12 15.94 -19.38 2.47
CA ILE A 12 14.61 -19.40 1.85
C ILE A 12 13.53 -19.54 2.93
N SER A 13 13.71 -20.43 3.91
CA SER A 13 12.71 -20.62 4.97
C SER A 13 12.53 -19.36 5.82
N VAL A 14 13.62 -18.68 6.20
CA VAL A 14 13.55 -17.41 6.93
C VAL A 14 12.83 -16.34 6.13
N MET A 15 13.12 -16.20 4.82
CA MET A 15 12.41 -15.27 3.94
C MET A 15 10.91 -15.57 3.89
N MET A 16 10.52 -16.84 3.78
CA MET A 16 9.11 -17.26 3.75
C MET A 16 8.40 -16.95 5.07
N VAL A 17 9.06 -17.16 6.23
CA VAL A 17 8.48 -16.82 7.54
C VAL A 17 8.23 -15.31 7.65
N VAL A 18 9.19 -14.48 7.22
CA VAL A 18 9.02 -13.01 7.23
C VAL A 18 7.84 -12.56 6.36
N ILE A 19 7.70 -13.15 5.17
CA ILE A 19 6.58 -12.87 4.27
C ILE A 19 5.25 -13.28 4.92
N LEU A 20 5.19 -14.47 5.53
CA LEU A 20 3.98 -14.98 6.19
C LEU A 20 3.53 -14.07 7.34
N ILE A 21 4.46 -13.65 8.22
CA ILE A 21 4.17 -12.73 9.33
C ILE A 21 3.65 -11.39 8.79
N SER A 22 4.22 -10.89 7.70
CA SER A 22 3.79 -9.65 7.07
C SER A 22 2.36 -9.76 6.51
N LEU A 23 2.02 -10.88 5.89
CA LEU A 23 0.67 -11.17 5.40
C LEU A 23 -0.34 -11.30 6.53
N LEU A 24 0.00 -12.01 7.61
CA LEU A 24 -0.87 -12.18 8.79
C LEU A 24 -1.18 -10.86 9.51
N LYS A 25 -0.25 -9.89 9.48
CA LYS A 25 -0.45 -8.56 10.09
C LYS A 25 -1.36 -7.63 9.28
N ARG A 26 -1.78 -7.99 8.06
CA ARG A 26 -2.68 -7.15 7.27
C ARG A 26 -4.09 -7.24 7.80
N LYS A 27 -4.56 -6.16 8.41
CA LYS A 27 -5.98 -5.94 8.72
C LYS A 27 -6.73 -5.76 7.39
N ASN A 28 -7.75 -6.58 7.16
CA ASN A 28 -8.79 -6.43 6.12
C ASN A 28 -8.42 -6.51 4.62
N TRP A 29 -7.20 -6.90 4.22
CA TRP A 29 -6.77 -6.95 2.79
C TRP A 29 -6.93 -5.63 2.01
N GLU A 30 -7.27 -4.55 2.68
CA GLU A 30 -7.48 -3.23 2.10
C GLU A 30 -6.15 -2.64 1.60
N CYS A 31 -6.22 -1.85 0.53
CA CYS A 31 -5.04 -1.19 -0.02
C CYS A 31 -4.50 -0.11 0.95
N PHE A 32 -5.40 0.57 1.67
CA PHE A 32 -5.10 1.57 2.69
C PHE A 32 -6.30 1.70 3.63
N TYR A 33 -6.04 2.07 4.88
CA TYR A 33 -7.08 2.38 5.83
C TYR A 33 -6.61 3.47 6.80
N ILE A 34 -7.56 4.12 7.46
CA ILE A 34 -7.30 5.13 8.48
C ILE A 34 -7.91 4.63 9.79
N GLU A 35 -7.11 4.59 10.83
CA GLU A 35 -7.52 4.19 12.19
C GLU A 35 -6.80 5.10 13.19
N ASP A 36 -7.54 5.62 14.18
CA ASP A 36 -7.02 6.54 15.20
C ASP A 36 -6.19 7.71 14.63
N GLU A 37 -6.68 8.34 13.56
CA GLU A 37 -6.00 9.45 12.87
C GLU A 37 -4.59 9.11 12.36
N ILE A 38 -4.36 7.83 12.06
CA ILE A 38 -3.16 7.32 11.42
C ILE A 38 -3.56 6.70 10.08
N LEU A 39 -2.94 7.16 9.01
CA LEU A 39 -2.97 6.52 7.70
C LEU A 39 -2.05 5.31 7.72
N TYR A 40 -2.64 4.14 7.51
CA TYR A 40 -1.93 2.89 7.34
C TYR A 40 -1.83 2.57 5.85
N ILE A 41 -0.59 2.37 5.39
CA ILE A 41 -0.30 1.86 4.05
C ILE A 41 0.31 0.47 4.20
N PRO A 42 -0.51 -0.60 4.10
CA PRO A 42 -0.05 -1.98 4.06
C PRO A 42 1.06 -2.19 3.03
N SER A 43 2.18 -2.73 3.49
CA SER A 43 3.28 -3.18 2.63
C SER A 43 4.01 -4.32 3.36
N LEU A 44 5.18 -4.78 2.88
CA LEU A 44 6.01 -5.74 3.65
C LEU A 44 6.25 -5.25 5.08
N PHE A 45 6.47 -3.94 5.24
CA PHE A 45 6.46 -3.24 6.51
C PHE A 45 5.37 -2.18 6.48
N VAL A 46 4.34 -2.32 7.31
CA VAL A 46 3.22 -1.38 7.35
C VAL A 46 3.76 0.02 7.67
N LYS A 47 3.50 0.97 6.78
CA LYS A 47 3.89 2.37 7.00
C LYS A 47 2.73 3.07 7.70
N LYS A 48 3.03 3.62 8.88
CA LYS A 48 2.11 4.41 9.69
C LYS A 48 2.46 5.88 9.54
N ILE A 49 1.47 6.73 9.26
CA ILE A 49 1.65 8.16 9.04
C ILE A 49 0.53 8.87 9.80
N SER A 50 0.85 9.78 10.72
CA SER A 50 -0.19 10.59 11.36
C SER A 50 -0.85 11.49 10.33
N LEU A 51 -2.18 11.61 10.33
CA LEU A 51 -2.89 12.52 9.44
C LEU A 51 -2.44 13.97 9.66
N SER A 52 -2.06 14.33 10.89
CA SER A 52 -1.53 15.66 11.23
C SER A 52 -0.23 16.01 10.51
N ASP A 53 0.59 15.02 10.13
CA ASP A 53 1.85 15.21 9.43
C ASP A 53 1.66 15.35 7.91
N ILE A 54 0.47 15.03 7.39
CA ILE A 54 0.19 15.04 5.96
C ILE A 54 -0.07 16.48 5.51
N ARG A 55 0.59 16.86 4.41
CA ARG A 55 0.32 18.12 3.69
C ARG A 55 -0.72 17.92 2.61
N ASN A 56 -0.50 16.94 1.74
CA ASN A 56 -1.45 16.52 0.70
C ASN A 56 -1.14 15.09 0.24
N ILE A 57 -2.13 14.47 -0.40
CA ILE A 57 -2.02 13.14 -1.00
C ILE A 57 -2.25 13.25 -2.51
N GLU A 58 -1.45 12.57 -3.31
CA GLU A 58 -1.67 12.45 -4.75
C GLU A 58 -1.87 10.97 -5.08
N PHE A 59 -2.93 10.68 -5.82
CA PHE A 59 -3.18 9.38 -6.40
C PHE A 59 -2.87 9.46 -7.89
N LYS A 60 -2.15 8.46 -8.41
CA LYS A 60 -1.88 8.32 -9.84
C LYS A 60 -2.29 6.95 -10.32
N THR A 61 -3.04 6.85 -11.42
CA THR A 61 -3.26 5.58 -12.12
C THR A 61 -2.23 5.42 -13.22
N PHE A 62 -1.78 4.19 -13.47
CA PHE A 62 -0.90 3.90 -14.61
C PHE A 62 -1.17 2.51 -15.15
N ARG A 63 -1.05 2.38 -16.47
CA ARG A 63 -1.20 1.11 -17.19
C ARG A 63 0.18 0.48 -17.41
N SER A 64 0.33 -0.79 -17.04
CA SER A 64 1.55 -1.57 -17.26
C SER A 64 1.19 -2.97 -17.75
N ARG A 65 1.72 -3.35 -18.92
CA ARG A 65 1.63 -4.70 -19.50
C ARG A 65 0.21 -5.30 -19.47
N GLY A 66 -0.79 -4.51 -19.84
CA GLY A 66 -2.19 -4.96 -19.93
C GLY A 66 -2.99 -4.89 -18.62
N SER A 67 -2.37 -4.50 -17.50
CA SER A 67 -3.05 -4.27 -16.23
C SER A 67 -2.87 -2.84 -15.74
N TYR A 68 -3.75 -2.39 -14.86
CA TYR A 68 -3.66 -1.09 -14.20
C TYR A 68 -3.10 -1.23 -12.79
N SER A 69 -2.46 -0.18 -12.33
CA SER A 69 -1.97 -0.07 -10.96
C SER A 69 -2.11 1.38 -10.51
N GLY A 70 -2.34 1.53 -9.22
CA GLY A 70 -2.38 2.82 -8.56
C GLY A 70 -1.06 3.14 -7.88
N LYS A 71 -0.79 4.43 -7.71
CA LYS A 71 0.30 4.94 -6.90
C LYS A 71 -0.23 5.99 -5.95
N ILE A 72 -0.02 5.78 -4.66
CA ILE A 72 -0.26 6.80 -3.63
C ILE A 72 1.05 7.52 -3.33
N ILE A 73 0.99 8.84 -3.30
CA ILE A 73 2.08 9.73 -2.96
C ILE A 73 1.60 10.58 -1.79
N VAL A 74 2.16 10.35 -0.60
CA VAL A 74 1.85 11.14 0.59
C VAL A 74 2.98 12.13 0.79
N ASN A 75 2.67 13.41 0.62
CA ASN A 75 3.60 14.50 0.88
C ASN A 75 3.40 14.97 2.32
N LEU A 76 4.46 14.93 3.10
CA LEU A 76 4.44 15.34 4.51
C LEU A 76 4.84 16.80 4.67
N LYS A 77 4.40 17.42 5.77
CA LYS A 77 4.73 18.82 6.11
C LYS A 77 6.23 19.07 6.25
N ASN A 78 6.99 18.06 6.68
CA ASN A 78 8.45 18.10 6.80
C ASN A 78 9.21 17.86 5.48
N ALA A 79 8.55 18.07 4.33
CA ALA A 79 9.08 17.85 2.98
C ALA A 79 9.47 16.40 2.62
N LYS A 80 9.23 15.42 3.52
CA LYS A 80 9.39 14.00 3.17
C LYS A 80 8.23 13.54 2.29
N VAL A 81 8.53 12.64 1.35
CA VAL A 81 7.54 12.09 0.42
C VAL A 81 7.54 10.56 0.53
N ILE A 82 6.37 9.99 0.76
CA ILE A 82 6.18 8.54 0.84
C ILE A 82 5.41 8.09 -0.41
N LYS A 83 6.04 7.22 -1.22
CA LYS A 83 5.47 6.69 -2.47
C LYS A 83 5.23 5.20 -2.35
N ARG A 84 4.02 4.74 -2.70
CA ARG A 84 3.66 3.32 -2.70
C ARG A 84 2.76 2.97 -3.87
N TYR A 85 2.98 1.76 -4.39
CA TYR A 85 2.17 1.17 -5.46
C TYR A 85 1.11 0.27 -4.85
N PHE A 86 -0.05 0.23 -5.48
CA PHE A 86 -1.19 -0.61 -5.10
C PHE A 86 -1.96 -1.04 -6.35
N GLN A 87 -2.85 -2.02 -6.19
CA GLN A 87 -3.65 -2.55 -7.30
C GLN A 87 -5.12 -2.56 -6.93
N THR A 88 -5.57 -3.60 -6.22
CA THR A 88 -6.93 -3.71 -5.69
C THR A 88 -6.91 -4.66 -4.49
N SER A 89 -7.89 -4.49 -3.59
CA SER A 89 -8.12 -5.44 -2.50
C SER A 89 -8.84 -6.72 -2.97
N LYS A 90 -9.33 -6.75 -4.23
CA LYS A 90 -10.02 -7.91 -4.81
C LYS A 90 -9.05 -8.84 -5.55
N MET A 91 -9.26 -10.15 -5.46
CA MET A 91 -8.52 -11.10 -6.31
C MET A 91 -8.96 -10.95 -7.76
N ALA A 92 -8.05 -10.54 -8.63
CA ALA A 92 -8.28 -10.43 -10.07
C ALA A 92 -7.01 -10.75 -10.86
N PHE A 93 -7.16 -11.47 -11.96
CA PHE A 93 -6.04 -11.77 -12.88
C PHE A 93 -5.62 -10.54 -13.70
N PHE A 94 -6.58 -9.69 -14.07
CA PHE A 94 -6.35 -8.43 -14.75
C PHE A 94 -7.06 -7.31 -14.00
N VAL A 95 -6.27 -6.36 -13.48
CA VAL A 95 -6.80 -5.18 -12.80
C VAL A 95 -7.11 -4.10 -13.84
N SER A 96 -8.34 -3.62 -13.86
CA SER A 96 -8.77 -2.49 -14.69
C SER A 96 -8.58 -1.16 -13.98
N GLU A 97 -8.60 -0.06 -14.72
CA GLU A 97 -8.49 1.29 -14.16
C GLU A 97 -9.61 1.59 -13.15
N GLN A 98 -10.84 1.20 -13.48
CA GLN A 98 -12.00 1.38 -12.61
C GLN A 98 -11.84 0.67 -11.26
N MET A 99 -11.17 -0.49 -11.24
CA MET A 99 -10.90 -1.19 -9.98
C MET A 99 -9.92 -0.41 -9.10
N VAL A 100 -8.91 0.22 -9.70
CA VAL A 100 -7.95 1.08 -8.98
C VAL A 100 -8.65 2.34 -8.46
N LEU A 101 -9.47 2.98 -9.29
CA LEU A 101 -10.26 4.16 -8.90
C LEU A 101 -11.22 3.84 -7.76
N ALA A 102 -11.89 2.68 -7.79
CA ALA A 102 -12.76 2.24 -6.71
C ALA A 102 -12.02 2.08 -5.37
N GLU A 103 -10.75 1.65 -5.37
CA GLU A 103 -9.95 1.63 -4.12
C GLU A 103 -9.65 3.04 -3.60
N ILE A 104 -9.39 4.00 -4.50
CA ILE A 104 -9.16 5.40 -4.12
C ILE A 104 -10.46 5.99 -3.55
N GLU A 105 -11.59 5.71 -4.18
CA GLU A 105 -12.90 6.17 -3.73
C GLU A 105 -13.24 5.68 -2.31
N LYS A 106 -12.81 4.47 -1.91
CA LYS A 106 -13.03 3.97 -0.53
C LYS A 106 -12.43 4.87 0.55
N ILE A 107 -11.23 5.43 0.33
CA ILE A 107 -10.55 6.27 1.33
C ILE A 107 -10.96 7.75 1.22
N THR A 108 -11.51 8.14 0.08
CA THR A 108 -11.85 9.53 -0.24
C THR A 108 -12.80 10.20 0.76
N PRO A 109 -13.89 9.56 1.25
CA PRO A 109 -14.76 10.13 2.29
C PRO A 109 -14.00 10.47 3.57
N THR A 110 -13.07 9.61 3.97
CA THR A 110 -12.27 9.82 5.18
C THR A 110 -11.31 10.99 4.99
N LEU A 111 -10.66 11.10 3.83
CA LEU A 111 -9.81 12.26 3.52
C LEU A 111 -10.60 13.57 3.58
N LYS A 112 -11.84 13.58 3.05
CA LYS A 112 -12.75 14.72 3.15
C LYS A 112 -13.11 15.04 4.61
N LYS A 113 -13.42 14.03 5.43
CA LYS A 113 -13.76 14.19 6.86
C LYS A 113 -12.63 14.88 7.64
N TYR A 114 -11.39 14.54 7.36
CA TYR A 114 -10.20 15.11 8.02
C TYR A 114 -9.61 16.33 7.30
N TYR A 115 -10.30 16.88 6.30
CA TYR A 115 -9.83 18.03 5.52
C TYR A 115 -8.44 17.84 4.91
N ILE A 116 -8.08 16.60 4.55
CA ILE A 116 -6.79 16.29 3.94
C ILE A 116 -6.89 16.59 2.45
N PRO A 117 -6.07 17.50 1.91
CA PRO A 117 -6.07 17.78 0.47
C PRO A 117 -5.61 16.55 -0.31
N TYR A 118 -6.36 16.16 -1.33
CA TYR A 118 -5.96 15.09 -2.24
C TYR A 118 -6.25 15.40 -3.70
N THR A 119 -5.49 14.78 -4.59
CA THR A 119 -5.65 14.85 -6.05
C THR A 119 -5.64 13.46 -6.65
N ILE A 120 -6.38 13.26 -7.74
CA ILE A 120 -6.44 11.99 -8.48
C ILE A 120 -6.08 12.32 -9.93
N ASN A 121 -4.97 11.76 -10.41
CA ASN A 121 -4.38 12.01 -11.72
C ASN A 121 -4.16 10.73 -12.53
#